data_AF-A0A177JUT2-F1
#
_entry.id   AF-A0A177JUT2-F1
#
_cell.length_a   1.000
_cell.length_b   1.000
_cell.length_c   1.000
_cell.angle_alpha   90.00
_cell.angle_beta   90.00
_cell.angle_gamma   90.00
#
_symmetry.space_group_name_H-M   'P 1'
#
loop_
_entity.id
_entity.type
_entity.pdbx_description
1 polymer ?
#
loop_
_entity_poly.entity_id
_entity_poly.type
_entity_poly.pdbx_seq_one_letter_code
_entity_poly.pdbx_strand_id
1 'polypeptide(L)'
;MLRAHGGDGAAYREVLRWSSQWLRVYFEYHGPDLNSWEVDFAVKETIAAVHAKRHTFVGHHTFAEWLEAVARYKAPSLLSTLRAGNCADAVC
;
A
#
# COMPACT_ATOMS: atom_id res chain seq x y z
N MET A 1 14.47 1.28 5.99
CA MET A 1 14.64 0.45 4.77
C MET A 1 16.09 0.00 4.56
N LEU A 2 17.09 0.90 4.58
CA LEU A 2 18.50 0.51 4.33
C LEU A 2 19.04 -0.57 5.28
N ARG A 3 18.77 -0.48 6.59
CA ARG A 3 19.12 -1.54 7.56
C ARG A 3 18.43 -2.87 7.25
N ALA A 4 17.18 -2.82 6.77
CA ALA A 4 16.45 -4.02 6.36
C ALA A 4 17.08 -4.70 5.13
N HIS A 5 17.72 -3.94 4.23
CA HIS A 5 18.51 -4.53 3.15
C HIS A 5 19.77 -5.23 3.66
N GLY A 6 20.35 -4.75 4.76
CA GLY A 6 21.45 -5.41 5.49
C GLY A 6 21.03 -6.62 6.34
N GLY A 7 19.78 -7.08 6.25
CA GLY A 7 19.28 -8.26 6.97
C GLY A 7 18.60 -7.97 8.31
N ASP A 8 18.45 -6.70 8.71
CA ASP A 8 17.74 -6.34 9.93
C ASP A 8 16.21 -6.50 9.77
N GLY A 9 15.71 -7.65 10.21
CA GLY A 9 14.29 -7.96 10.19
C GLY A 9 13.44 -7.10 11.13
N ALA A 10 14.01 -6.55 12.21
CA ALA A 10 13.29 -5.66 13.12
C ALA A 10 13.04 -4.30 12.47
N ALA A 11 14.07 -3.73 11.85
CA ALA A 11 13.95 -2.51 11.05
C ALA A 11 12.95 -2.68 9.89
N TYR A 12 12.86 -3.87 9.29
CA TYR A 12 11.88 -4.13 8.24
C TYR A 12 10.44 -4.14 8.76
N ARG A 13 10.19 -4.81 9.89
CA ARG A 13 8.86 -4.83 10.52
C ARG A 13 8.38 -3.44 10.94
N GLU A 14 9.29 -2.60 11.41
CA GLU A 14 8.97 -1.21 11.74
C GLU A 14 8.56 -0.43 10.49
N VAL A 15 9.33 -0.54 9.40
CA VAL A 15 8.98 0.09 8.12
C VAL A 15 7.59 -0.34 7.63
N LEU A 16 7.27 -1.64 7.70
CA LEU A 16 5.96 -2.15 7.30
C LEU A 16 4.83 -1.58 8.17
N ARG A 17 5.04 -1.49 9.49
CA ARG A 17 4.05 -0.94 10.42
C ARG A 17 3.71 0.51 10.08
N TRP A 18 4.72 1.36 9.90
CA TRP A 18 4.53 2.76 9.51
C TRP A 18 3.90 2.89 8.13
N SER A 19 4.32 2.04 7.18
CA SER A 19 3.75 2.02 5.83
C SER A 19 2.27 1.68 5.87
N SER A 20 1.84 0.68 6.65
CA SER A 20 0.43 0.32 6.76
C SER A 20 -0.44 1.45 7.31
N GLN A 21 0.05 2.17 8.33
CA GLN A 21 -0.68 3.31 8.90
C GLN A 21 -0.84 4.44 7.89
N TRP A 22 0.25 4.79 7.20
CA TRP A 22 0.23 5.82 6.18
C TRP A 22 -0.66 5.45 4.98
N LEU A 23 -0.58 4.19 4.53
CA LEU A 23 -1.40 3.67 3.43
C LEU A 23 -2.89 3.67 3.76
N ARG A 24 -3.25 3.43 5.02
CA ARG A 24 -4.66 3.49 5.44
C ARG A 24 -5.24 4.88 5.24
N VAL A 25 -4.54 5.91 5.72
CA VAL A 25 -4.92 7.32 5.49
C VAL A 25 -4.93 7.66 3.99
N TYR A 26 -3.96 7.16 3.23
CA TYR A 26 -3.90 7.35 1.79
C TYR A 26 -5.15 6.80 1.09
N PHE A 27 -5.57 5.57 1.38
CA PHE A 27 -6.74 4.95 0.73
C PHE A 27 -8.07 5.52 1.22
N GLU A 28 -8.18 5.88 2.50
CA GLU A 28 -9.35 6.60 3.03
C GLU A 28 -9.54 7.95 2.32
N TYR A 29 -8.45 8.66 1.99
CA TYR A 29 -8.50 9.93 1.27
C TYR A 29 -8.82 9.76 -0.23
N HIS A 30 -8.20 8.77 -0.90
CA HIS A 30 -8.33 8.59 -2.36
C HIS A 30 -9.55 7.74 -2.77
N GLY A 31 -10.14 7.01 -1.82
CA GLY A 31 -11.31 6.16 -2.02
C GLY A 31 -12.36 6.42 -0.94
N PRO A 32 -13.02 7.60 -0.94
CA PRO A 32 -13.99 7.96 0.10
C PRO A 32 -15.22 7.04 0.15
N ASP A 33 -15.52 6.32 -0.94
CA ASP A 33 -16.63 5.37 -1.01
C ASP A 33 -16.28 3.97 -0.49
N LEU A 34 -15.00 3.74 -0.14
CA LEU A 34 -14.55 2.44 0.36
C LEU A 34 -14.96 2.24 1.81
N ASN A 35 -15.46 1.05 2.12
CA ASN A 35 -15.65 0.62 3.50
C ASN A 35 -14.32 0.16 4.14
N SER A 36 -14.33 -0.03 5.45
CA SER A 36 -13.13 -0.40 6.23
C SER A 36 -12.45 -1.68 5.73
N TRP A 37 -13.19 -2.67 5.27
CA TRP A 37 -12.63 -3.93 4.77
C TRP A 37 -11.93 -3.74 3.42
N GLU A 38 -12.51 -2.92 2.53
CA GLU A 38 -11.89 -2.59 1.24
C GLU A 38 -10.60 -1.78 1.41
N VAL A 39 -10.58 -0.86 2.37
CA VAL A 39 -9.37 -0.13 2.77
C VAL A 39 -8.30 -1.11 3.27
N ASP A 40 -8.66 -2.03 4.17
CA ASP A 40 -7.73 -3.05 4.68
C ASP A 40 -7.19 -3.96 3.57
N PHE A 41 -8.03 -4.31 2.59
CA PHE A 41 -7.61 -5.05 1.41
C PHE A 41 -6.60 -4.25 0.57
N ALA A 42 -6.89 -2.98 0.27
CA ALA A 42 -6.02 -2.12 -0.51
C ALA A 42 -4.65 -1.90 0.17
N VAL A 43 -4.65 -1.73 1.49
CA VAL A 43 -3.43 -1.64 2.31
C VAL A 43 -2.61 -2.92 2.20
N LYS A 44 -3.22 -4.10 2.38
CA LYS A 44 -2.53 -5.40 2.30
C LYS A 44 -1.90 -5.63 0.92
N GLU A 45 -2.65 -5.39 -0.14
CA GLU A 45 -2.18 -5.52 -1.51
C GLU A 45 -1.02 -4.58 -1.83
N THR A 46 -1.05 -3.36 -1.27
CA THR A 46 0.02 -2.39 -1.46
C THR A 46 1.26 -2.75 -0.64
N ILE A 47 1.10 -3.27 0.58
CA ILE A 47 2.21 -3.81 1.38
C ILE A 47 2.87 -5.00 0.68
N ALA A 48 2.11 -5.87 0.03
CA ALA A 48 2.66 -6.95 -0.80
C ALA A 48 3.50 -6.38 -1.97
N ALA A 49 3.02 -5.32 -2.64
CA ALA A 49 3.77 -4.64 -3.68
C ALA A 49 5.06 -3.97 -3.15
N VAL A 50 5.00 -3.34 -1.98
CA VAL A 50 6.16 -2.79 -1.26
C VAL A 50 7.19 -3.89 -0.98
N HIS A 51 6.75 -5.07 -0.52
CA HIS A 51 7.63 -6.20 -0.29
C HIS A 51 8.33 -6.65 -1.57
N ALA A 52 7.57 -6.83 -2.66
CA ALA A 52 8.11 -7.25 -3.96
C ALA A 52 9.11 -6.22 -4.51
N LYS A 53 8.82 -4.93 -4.36
CA LYS A 53 9.66 -3.83 -4.85
C LYS A 53 10.75 -3.41 -3.88
N ARG A 54 10.87 -4.00 -2.69
CA ARG A 54 11.78 -3.50 -1.63
C ARG A 54 13.21 -3.26 -2.13
N HIS A 55 13.71 -4.10 -3.02
CA HIS A 55 15.07 -4.04 -3.57
C HIS A 55 15.30 -2.85 -4.52
N THR A 56 14.22 -2.21 -4.99
CA THR A 56 14.27 -1.01 -5.84
C THR A 56 14.46 0.27 -5.05
N PHE A 57 14.26 0.24 -3.73
CA PHE A 57 14.54 1.41 -2.90
C PHE A 57 16.05 1.62 -2.81
N VAL A 58 16.51 2.68 -3.48
CA VAL A 58 17.88 3.16 -3.38
C VAL A 58 17.84 4.47 -2.58
N GLY A 59 18.73 4.64 -1.60
CA GLY A 59 18.69 5.73 -0.61
C GLY A 59 18.88 7.16 -1.12
N HIS A 60 18.71 7.40 -2.42
CA HIS A 60 18.76 8.71 -3.06
C HIS A 60 17.48 9.53 -2.84
N HIS A 61 16.34 8.87 -2.60
CA HIS A 61 15.06 9.51 -2.27
C HIS A 61 14.61 9.14 -0.85
N THR A 62 13.70 9.94 -0.29
CA THR A 62 13.10 9.59 1.00
C THR A 62 12.23 8.34 0.86
N PHE A 63 12.10 7.58 1.96
CA PHE A 63 11.25 6.39 1.95
C PHE A 63 9.78 6.73 1.68
N ALA A 64 9.31 7.89 2.14
CA ALA A 64 7.94 8.35 1.94
C ALA A 64 7.63 8.60 0.46
N GLU A 65 8.51 9.28 -0.29
CA GLU A 65 8.34 9.51 -1.73
C GLU A 65 8.29 8.20 -2.51
N TRP A 66 9.16 7.25 -2.16
CA TRP A 66 9.16 5.92 -2.78
C TRP A 66 7.87 5.14 -2.45
N LEU A 67 7.42 5.16 -1.19
CA LEU A 67 6.19 4.50 -0.76
C LEU A 67 4.97 5.09 -1.47
N GLU A 68 4.90 6.42 -1.56
CA GLU A 68 3.83 7.13 -2.25
C GLU A 68 3.79 6.78 -3.74
N ALA A 69 4.96 6.66 -4.40
CA ALA A 69 5.03 6.22 -5.80
C ALA A 69 4.51 4.79 -5.99
N VAL A 70 4.83 3.87 -5.08
CA VAL A 70 4.30 2.49 -5.10
C VAL A 70 2.77 2.50 -4.94
N ALA A 71 2.24 3.29 -4.00
CA ALA A 71 0.81 3.42 -3.75
C ALA A 71 0.08 4.02 -4.96
N ARG A 72 0.57 5.14 -5.50
CA ARG A 72 0.01 5.82 -6.69
C ARG A 72 -0.05 4.90 -7.90
N TYR A 73 0.96 4.06 -8.09
CA TYR A 73 0.97 3.12 -9.22
C TYR A 73 -0.01 1.95 -9.04
N LYS A 74 -0.19 1.45 -7.80
CA LYS A 74 -1.07 0.30 -7.50
C LYS A 74 -2.55 0.72 -7.38
N ALA A 75 -2.83 1.93 -6.89
CA ALA A 75 -4.17 2.39 -6.54
C ALA A 75 -5.20 2.31 -7.67
N PRO A 76 -4.95 2.73 -8.92
CA PRO A 76 -5.96 2.66 -9.98
C PRO A 76 -6.47 1.25 -10.23
N SER A 77 -5.58 0.25 -10.24
CA SER A 77 -5.93 -1.16 -10.43
C SER A 77 -6.72 -1.74 -9.24
N LEU A 78 -6.40 -1.33 -8.02
CA LEU A 78 -7.14 -1.76 -6.83
C LEU A 78 -8.54 -1.14 -6.79
N LEU A 79 -8.63 0.18 -7.00
CA LEU A 79 -9.89 0.90 -6.96
C LEU A 79 -10.85 0.44 -8.07
N SER A 80 -10.34 0.15 -9.26
CA SER A 80 -11.17 -0.43 -10.33
C SER A 80 -11.73 -1.80 -9.95
N THR A 81 -10.92 -2.63 -9.29
CA THR A 81 -11.31 -3.99 -8.87
C THR A 81 -12.37 -3.95 -7.77
N LEU A 82 -12.18 -3.12 -6.75
CA LEU A 82 -13.12 -2.95 -5.64
C LEU A 82 -14.47 -2.41 -6.12
N ARG A 83 -14.45 -1.39 -6.99
CA ARG A 83 -15.67 -0.84 -7.60
C ARG A 83 -16.42 -1.87 -8.45
N ALA A 84 -15.71 -2.71 -9.19
CA ALA A 84 -16.35 -3.79 -9.96
C ALA A 84 -17.01 -4.83 -9.04
N GLY A 85 -16.39 -5.16 -7.89
CA GLY A 85 -16.98 -5.99 -6.84
C GLY A 85 -18.29 -5.40 -6.31
N ASN A 86 -18.28 -4.11 -5.96
CA ASN A 86 -19.49 -3.42 -5.47
C ASN A 86 -20.61 -3.38 -6.54
N CYS A 87 -20.25 -3.30 -7.82
CA CYS A 87 -21.22 -3.35 -8.91
C CYS A 87 -21.86 -4.75 -9.05
N ALA A 88 -21.09 -5.83 -8.81
CA ALA A 88 -21.63 -7.18 -8.83
C ALA A 88 -22.59 -7.43 -7.65
N ASP A 89 -22.25 -6.95 -6.46
CA ASP A 89 -23.07 -7.10 -5.26
C ASP A 89 -24.36 -6.25 -5.30
N ALA A 90 -24.36 -5.11 -6.00
CA ALA A 90 -25.52 -4.22 -6.11
C ALA A 90 -26.55 -4.60 -7.19
N VAL A 91 -26.20 -5.52 -8.10
CA VAL A 91 -27.06 -5.96 -9.21
C VAL A 91 -27.79 -7.28 -8.89
N CYS A 92 -27.49 -7.90 -7.75
CA CYS A 92 -28.16 -9.10 -7.24
C CYS A 92 -29.29 -8.75 -6.27
#